data_AF-A0A5C0B4V2-F1
#
_entry.id   AF-A0A5C0B4V2-F1
#
_cell.length_a   1.000
_cell.length_b   1.000
_cell.length_c   1.000
_cell.angle_alpha   90.00
_cell.angle_beta   90.00
_cell.angle_gamma   90.00
#
_symmetry.space_group_name_H-M   'P 1'
#
loop_
_entity.id
_entity.type
_entity.pdbx_description
1 polymer ?
#
loop_
_entity_poly.entity_id
_entity_poly.type
_entity_poly.pdbx_seq_one_letter_code
_entity_poly.pdbx_strand_id
1 'polypeptide(L)'
;MQLNRCAYCECRLETAKGHIEHFRQRSRYKQGEFEWANLFGSCSKKESCGKFKDDFGNYDFGMLIKPDDDDPEEFLLFLPNGAVVPRDGIGNENHKRADLTIKVFGLRGCLDQIRKVAISGYVSTLESIKDLAEQEPDGEWREFLMDELNKSSALPHATAIKHVLTMDGFLLGV
;
A
#
# COMPACT_ATOMS: atom_id res chain seq x y z
N MET A 1 0.25 1.92 14.50
CA MET A 1 1.32 2.95 14.49
C MET A 1 2.11 2.81 13.20
N GLN A 2 2.39 3.89 12.46
CA GLN A 2 2.81 3.84 11.04
C GLN A 2 4.30 3.47 10.79
N LEU A 3 5.06 3.07 11.83
CA LEU A 3 6.46 2.62 11.73
C LEU A 3 7.38 3.57 10.92
N ASN A 4 7.27 4.89 11.12
CA ASN A 4 8.00 5.91 10.36
C ASN A 4 7.81 5.84 8.83
N ARG A 5 6.66 5.32 8.37
CA ARG A 5 6.29 5.27 6.95
C ARG A 5 5.12 6.19 6.63
N CYS A 6 5.07 6.61 5.38
CA CYS A 6 3.92 7.33 4.82
C CYS A 6 2.67 6.45 4.89
N ALA A 7 1.56 7.00 5.36
CA ALA A 7 0.26 6.35 5.46
C ALA A 7 -0.26 5.75 4.15
N TYR A 8 0.16 6.34 3.01
CA TYR A 8 -0.45 6.08 1.72
C TYR A 8 0.45 5.30 0.77
N CYS A 9 1.73 5.67 0.68
CA CYS A 9 2.68 4.97 -0.19
C CYS A 9 3.68 4.10 0.56
N GLU A 10 3.68 4.10 1.90
CA GLU A 10 4.59 3.30 2.73
C GLU A 10 6.09 3.56 2.54
N CYS A 11 6.49 4.66 1.89
CA CYS A 11 7.89 5.05 1.88
C CYS A 11 8.34 5.51 3.27
N ARG A 12 9.62 5.35 3.61
CA ARG A 12 10.19 5.90 4.86
C ARG A 12 10.09 7.43 4.87
N LEU A 13 9.62 7.98 5.99
CA LEU A 13 9.44 9.43 6.15
C LEU A 13 10.76 10.17 6.38
N GLU A 14 11.77 9.50 6.95
CA GLU A 14 13.11 10.05 7.15
C GLU A 14 13.77 10.43 5.83
N THR A 15 13.64 9.58 4.81
CA THR A 15 14.24 9.82 3.48
C THR A 15 13.38 10.71 2.60
N ALA A 16 12.06 10.62 2.71
CA ALA A 16 11.12 11.35 1.85
C ALA A 16 10.67 12.71 2.40
N LYS A 17 11.17 13.12 3.58
CA LYS A 17 10.67 14.25 4.40
C LYS A 17 9.18 14.11 4.74
N GLY A 18 8.90 13.74 5.99
CA GLY A 18 7.53 13.59 6.48
C GLY A 18 6.84 14.91 6.81
N HIS A 19 5.52 14.93 6.71
CA HIS A 19 4.64 15.96 7.24
C HIS A 19 3.41 15.33 7.91
N ILE A 20 2.77 16.08 8.81
CA ILE A 20 1.46 15.70 9.34
C ILE A 20 0.39 16.10 8.31
N GLU A 21 -0.32 15.09 7.83
CA GLU A 21 -1.40 15.19 6.87
C GLU A 21 -2.76 15.14 7.56
N HIS A 22 -3.68 16.00 7.14
CA HIS A 22 -5.09 15.92 7.54
C HIS A 22 -5.88 15.09 6.53
N PHE A 23 -6.45 13.95 6.93
CA PHE A 23 -7.26 13.11 6.05
C PHE A 23 -8.45 13.90 5.45
N ARG A 24 -9.21 14.59 6.30
CA ARG A 24 -10.11 15.67 5.92
C ARG A 24 -9.34 16.98 5.95
N GLN A 25 -9.16 17.59 4.78
CA GLN A 25 -8.36 18.81 4.61
C GLN A 25 -8.78 19.91 5.59
N ARG A 26 -7.80 20.53 6.25
CA ARG A 26 -8.00 21.62 7.22
C ARG A 26 -8.82 22.78 6.65
N SER A 27 -8.67 23.09 5.37
CA SER A 27 -9.44 24.15 4.69
C SER A 27 -10.94 23.85 4.61
N ARG A 28 -11.33 22.56 4.57
CA ARG A 28 -12.71 22.08 4.39
C ARG A 28 -13.32 21.55 5.70
N TYR A 29 -12.51 21.21 6.70
CA TYR A 29 -12.93 20.62 7.98
C TYR A 29 -12.09 21.19 9.14
N LYS A 30 -12.30 22.48 9.47
CA LYS A 30 -11.51 23.19 10.48
C LYS A 30 -11.64 22.61 11.89
N GLN A 31 -12.82 22.09 12.23
CA GLN A 31 -13.08 21.48 13.53
C GLN A 31 -12.19 20.24 13.80
N GLY A 32 -11.74 19.56 12.74
CA GLY A 32 -10.87 18.39 12.84
C GLY A 32 -9.38 18.68 12.77
N GLU A 33 -8.96 19.93 12.94
CA GLU A 33 -7.54 20.30 12.85
C GLU A 33 -6.66 19.56 13.87
N PHE A 34 -7.20 19.32 15.07
CA PHE A 34 -6.50 18.65 16.18
C PHE A 34 -7.11 17.28 16.51
N GLU A 35 -8.03 16.77 15.70
CA GLU A 35 -8.59 15.44 15.87
C GLU A 35 -7.55 14.39 15.48
N TRP A 36 -7.06 13.60 16.44
CA TRP A 36 -6.02 12.60 16.20
C TRP A 36 -6.40 11.60 15.09
N ALA A 37 -7.65 11.17 15.04
CA ALA A 37 -8.17 10.29 13.99
C ALA A 37 -8.19 10.93 12.58
N ASN A 38 -7.90 12.23 12.48
CA ASN A 38 -7.76 12.96 11.22
C ASN A 38 -6.28 13.20 10.85
N LEU A 39 -5.31 12.81 11.67
CA LEU A 39 -3.88 13.11 11.48
C LEU A 39 -3.07 11.86 11.11
N PHE A 40 -2.31 11.97 10.03
CA PHE A 40 -1.49 10.87 9.49
C PHE A 40 -0.08 11.37 9.16
N GLY A 41 0.93 10.52 9.33
CA GLY A 41 2.25 10.76 8.74
C GLY A 41 2.21 10.54 7.23
N SER A 42 2.52 11.57 6.44
CA SER A 42 2.63 11.48 4.97
C SER A 42 4.00 11.93 4.50
N CYS A 43 4.45 11.45 3.34
CA CYS A 43 5.63 12.01 2.68
C CYS A 43 5.30 13.33 1.96
N SER A 44 6.33 14.14 1.73
CA SER A 44 6.21 15.47 1.10
C SER A 44 6.35 15.47 -0.43
N LYS A 45 6.16 14.32 -1.09
CA LYS A 45 6.24 14.23 -2.56
C LYS A 45 5.07 14.99 -3.20
N LYS A 46 5.33 15.94 -4.10
CA LYS A 46 4.26 16.73 -4.74
C LYS A 46 3.32 15.89 -5.64
N GLU A 47 3.87 14.89 -6.30
CA GLU A 47 3.14 14.06 -7.27
C GLU A 47 2.38 12.88 -6.64
N SER A 48 2.35 12.75 -5.30
CA SER A 48 1.59 11.68 -4.62
C SER A 48 1.25 12.02 -3.16
N CYS A 49 0.48 11.16 -2.49
CA CYS A 49 0.19 11.20 -1.06
C CYS A 49 -0.49 12.52 -0.63
N GLY A 50 -0.25 12.98 0.59
CA GLY A 50 -0.94 14.14 1.17
C GLY A 50 -0.78 15.42 0.36
N LYS A 51 0.42 15.71 -0.17
CA LYS A 51 0.65 16.92 -0.98
C LYS A 51 -0.13 16.91 -2.28
N PHE A 52 -0.18 15.78 -2.98
CA PHE A 52 -0.98 15.67 -4.19
C PHE A 52 -2.48 15.77 -3.91
N LYS A 53 -2.94 15.13 -2.83
CA LYS A 53 -4.33 15.22 -2.36
C LYS A 53 -4.74 16.66 -2.06
N ASP A 54 -3.85 17.46 -1.46
CA ASP A 54 -4.11 18.88 -1.17
C ASP A 54 -4.41 19.69 -2.44
N ASP A 55 -3.75 19.37 -3.54
CA ASP A 55 -3.91 20.07 -4.83
C ASP A 55 -4.97 19.44 -5.75
N PHE A 56 -5.56 18.28 -5.38
CA PHE A 56 -6.46 17.50 -6.24
C PHE A 56 -7.81 18.19 -6.54
N GLY A 57 -8.26 19.09 -5.65
CA GLY A 57 -9.55 19.78 -5.77
C GLY A 57 -10.67 19.16 -4.93
N ASN A 58 -11.90 19.16 -5.47
CA ASN A 58 -13.08 18.70 -4.72
C ASN A 58 -13.33 17.19 -4.91
N TYR A 59 -13.56 16.50 -3.80
CA TYR A 59 -13.89 15.07 -3.73
C TYR A 59 -14.62 14.79 -2.42
N ASP A 60 -15.33 13.66 -2.34
CA ASP A 60 -15.97 13.21 -1.11
C ASP A 60 -14.98 12.44 -0.23
N PHE A 61 -14.76 12.93 1.00
CA PHE A 61 -13.88 12.28 1.97
C PHE A 61 -14.42 10.91 2.43
N GLY A 62 -15.75 10.72 2.45
CA GLY A 62 -16.36 9.45 2.84
C GLY A 62 -16.13 8.33 1.81
N MET A 63 -15.70 8.70 0.60
CA MET A 63 -15.37 7.77 -0.47
C MET A 63 -13.88 7.40 -0.51
N LEU A 64 -13.06 7.93 0.39
CA LEU A 64 -11.67 7.52 0.53
C LEU A 64 -11.53 6.32 1.46
N ILE A 65 -10.51 5.50 1.21
CA ILE A 65 -10.08 4.45 2.14
C ILE A 65 -9.26 5.11 3.24
N LYS A 66 -9.69 4.96 4.49
CA LYS A 66 -9.07 5.55 5.67
C LYS A 66 -8.21 4.48 6.38
N PRO A 67 -6.86 4.57 6.35
CA PRO A 67 -5.98 3.45 6.74
C PRO A 67 -6.04 2.97 8.21
N ASP A 68 -6.73 3.67 9.09
CA ASP A 68 -6.96 3.30 10.50
C ASP A 68 -8.40 2.82 10.77
N ASP A 69 -9.33 3.02 9.83
CA ASP A 69 -10.72 2.51 9.92
C ASP A 69 -10.98 1.36 8.93
N ASP A 70 -10.35 1.40 7.75
CA ASP A 70 -10.43 0.39 6.69
C ASP A 70 -9.10 -0.38 6.58
N ASP A 71 -9.14 -1.65 6.17
CA ASP A 71 -7.96 -2.37 5.71
C ASP A 71 -7.74 -2.11 4.20
N PRO A 72 -6.70 -1.37 3.79
CA PRO A 72 -6.48 -1.08 2.37
C PRO A 72 -6.26 -2.32 1.49
N GLU A 73 -5.81 -3.45 2.06
CA GLU A 73 -5.59 -4.70 1.31
C GLU A 73 -6.90 -5.35 0.83
N GLU A 74 -8.02 -5.03 1.48
CA GLU A 74 -9.36 -5.44 1.05
C GLU A 74 -9.82 -4.71 -0.21
N PHE A 75 -9.24 -3.54 -0.51
CA PHE A 75 -9.67 -2.67 -1.62
C PHE A 75 -8.64 -2.57 -2.74
N LEU A 76 -7.36 -2.64 -2.40
CA LEU A 76 -6.24 -2.36 -3.30
C LEU A 76 -5.42 -3.63 -3.52
N LEU A 77 -4.95 -3.81 -4.75
CA LEU A 77 -4.04 -4.88 -5.16
C LEU A 77 -2.80 -4.25 -5.79
N PHE A 78 -1.63 -4.56 -5.24
CA PHE A 78 -0.33 -4.23 -5.83
C PHE A 78 0.14 -5.34 -6.75
N LEU A 79 0.59 -4.96 -7.95
CA LEU A 79 1.04 -5.87 -9.00
C LEU A 79 2.58 -5.93 -9.07
N PRO A 80 3.18 -6.99 -9.64
CA PRO A 80 4.64 -7.14 -9.77
C PRO A 80 5.33 -6.04 -10.57
N ASN A 81 4.60 -5.38 -11.47
CA ASN A 81 5.11 -4.21 -12.20
C ASN A 81 5.11 -2.91 -11.36
N GLY A 82 4.71 -2.99 -10.09
CA GLY A 82 4.61 -1.89 -9.15
C GLY A 82 3.30 -1.09 -9.25
N ALA A 83 2.40 -1.41 -10.17
CA ALA A 83 1.11 -0.73 -10.25
C ALA A 83 0.20 -1.10 -9.07
N VAL A 84 -0.68 -0.16 -8.69
CA VAL A 84 -1.79 -0.42 -7.76
C VAL A 84 -3.11 -0.33 -8.50
N VAL A 85 -3.99 -1.31 -8.29
CA VAL A 85 -5.32 -1.41 -8.90
C VAL A 85 -6.36 -1.69 -7.82
N PRO A 86 -7.65 -1.37 -8.05
CA PRO A 86 -8.72 -1.93 -7.23
C PRO A 86 -8.69 -3.45 -7.25
N ARG A 87 -9.00 -4.09 -6.12
CA ARG A 87 -9.14 -5.54 -6.04
C ARG A 87 -10.43 -5.98 -6.75
N ASP A 88 -10.38 -7.13 -7.40
CA ASP A 88 -11.56 -7.72 -8.05
C ASP A 88 -12.57 -8.26 -7.02
N GLY A 89 -13.85 -8.29 -7.37
CA GLY A 89 -14.90 -8.92 -6.55
C GLY A 89 -15.36 -8.12 -5.32
N ILE A 90 -14.86 -6.91 -5.08
CA ILE A 90 -15.15 -6.12 -3.86
C ILE A 90 -16.48 -5.35 -3.89
N GLY A 91 -17.26 -5.49 -4.96
CA GLY A 91 -18.52 -4.75 -5.15
C GLY A 91 -18.31 -3.33 -5.71
N ASN A 92 -19.36 -2.78 -6.33
CA ASN A 92 -19.28 -1.52 -7.08
C ASN A 92 -18.92 -0.30 -6.21
N GLU A 93 -19.40 -0.25 -4.97
CA GLU A 93 -19.12 0.86 -4.05
C GLU A 93 -17.65 0.87 -3.61
N ASN A 94 -17.14 -0.26 -3.12
CA ASN A 94 -15.73 -0.37 -2.71
C ASN A 94 -14.78 -0.20 -3.89
N HIS A 95 -15.16 -0.64 -5.10
CA HIS A 95 -14.38 -0.37 -6.30
C HIS A 95 -14.27 1.13 -6.59
N LYS A 96 -15.36 1.89 -6.45
CA LYS A 96 -15.33 3.36 -6.56
C LYS A 96 -14.47 4.01 -5.47
N ARG A 97 -14.53 3.50 -4.23
CA ARG A 97 -13.68 3.97 -3.12
C ARG A 97 -12.20 3.75 -3.43
N ALA A 98 -11.85 2.56 -3.93
CA ALA A 98 -10.50 2.21 -4.36
C ALA A 98 -9.99 3.12 -5.49
N ASP A 99 -10.77 3.26 -6.56
CA ASP A 99 -10.42 4.13 -7.70
C ASP A 99 -10.24 5.58 -7.28
N LEU A 100 -11.17 6.12 -6.48
CA LEU A 100 -11.07 7.49 -6.00
C LEU A 100 -9.84 7.67 -5.12
N THR A 101 -9.54 6.72 -4.23
CA THR A 101 -8.36 6.77 -3.36
C THR A 101 -7.07 6.76 -4.18
N ILE A 102 -6.94 5.85 -5.15
CA ILE A 102 -5.79 5.79 -6.06
C ILE A 102 -5.60 7.13 -6.77
N LYS A 103 -6.69 7.73 -7.24
CA LYS A 103 -6.68 8.98 -7.99
C LYS A 103 -6.35 10.18 -7.10
N VAL A 104 -7.02 10.35 -5.97
CA VAL A 104 -6.89 11.50 -5.06
C VAL A 104 -5.51 11.55 -4.42
N PHE A 105 -4.93 10.40 -4.06
CA PHE A 105 -3.60 10.34 -3.48
C PHE A 105 -2.49 10.16 -4.51
N GLY A 106 -2.79 10.18 -5.82
CA GLY A 106 -1.77 10.02 -6.87
C GLY A 106 -0.94 8.76 -6.67
N LEU A 107 -1.58 7.61 -6.41
CA LEU A 107 -0.90 6.37 -6.03
C LEU A 107 -0.24 5.63 -7.21
N ARG A 108 -0.24 6.21 -8.41
CA ARG A 108 0.35 5.67 -9.65
C ARG A 108 1.44 6.62 -10.20
N GLY A 109 2.01 6.30 -11.36
CA GLY A 109 3.02 7.13 -12.00
C GLY A 109 4.41 6.84 -11.44
N CYS A 110 5.07 7.83 -10.81
CA CYS A 110 6.41 7.61 -10.27
C CYS A 110 6.44 6.54 -9.16
N LEU A 111 5.33 6.38 -8.42
CA LEU A 111 5.20 5.34 -7.40
C LEU A 111 5.20 3.93 -7.98
N ASP A 112 4.76 3.74 -9.22
CA ASP A 112 4.78 2.42 -9.87
C ASP A 112 6.23 1.95 -10.04
N GLN A 113 7.10 2.84 -10.54
CA GLN A 113 8.51 2.52 -10.71
C GLN A 113 9.22 2.33 -9.36
N ILE A 114 8.90 3.13 -8.34
CA ILE A 114 9.48 2.99 -7.00
C ILE A 114 9.10 1.63 -6.38
N ARG A 115 7.82 1.26 -6.45
CA ARG A 115 7.35 -0.05 -5.97
C ARG A 115 7.97 -1.18 -6.76
N LYS A 116 8.06 -1.06 -8.09
CA LYS A 116 8.72 -2.07 -8.95
C LYS A 116 10.15 -2.36 -8.52
N VAL A 117 10.93 -1.33 -8.17
CA VAL A 117 12.31 -1.50 -7.67
C VAL A 117 12.32 -2.18 -6.30
N ALA A 118 11.38 -1.82 -5.41
CA ALA A 118 11.27 -2.48 -4.10
C ALA A 118 10.85 -3.96 -4.22
N ILE A 119 10.01 -4.27 -5.20
CA ILE A 119 9.43 -5.60 -5.44
C ILE A 119 10.39 -6.51 -6.22
N SER A 120 11.24 -5.97 -7.09
CA SER A 120 11.96 -6.78 -8.09
C SER A 120 12.79 -7.92 -7.50
N GLY A 121 13.39 -7.72 -6.32
CA GLY A 121 14.12 -8.80 -5.65
C GLY A 121 13.21 -9.95 -5.18
N TYR A 122 11.99 -9.61 -4.75
CA TYR A 122 11.01 -10.59 -4.26
C TYR A 122 10.31 -11.37 -5.36
N VAL A 123 10.32 -10.87 -6.60
CA VAL A 123 9.85 -11.65 -7.77
C VAL A 123 10.75 -12.88 -7.96
N SER A 124 12.07 -12.69 -7.96
CA SER A 124 13.02 -13.81 -8.05
C SER A 124 12.99 -14.72 -6.82
N THR A 125 12.77 -14.15 -5.63
CA THR A 125 12.53 -14.94 -4.41
C THR A 125 11.30 -15.83 -4.56
N LEU A 126 10.19 -15.30 -5.08
CA LEU A 126 8.96 -16.06 -5.31
C LEU A 126 9.17 -17.20 -6.32
N GLU A 127 9.89 -16.95 -7.41
CA GLU A 127 10.25 -17.98 -8.39
C GLU A 127 11.04 -19.12 -7.72
N SER A 128 12.04 -18.77 -6.90
CA SER A 128 12.83 -19.76 -6.16
C SER A 128 11.98 -20.58 -5.17
N ILE A 129 11.03 -19.93 -4.49
CA ILE A 129 10.10 -20.60 -3.57
C ILE A 129 9.18 -21.57 -4.33
N LYS A 130 8.69 -21.18 -5.51
CA LYS A 130 7.87 -22.04 -6.35
C LYS A 130 8.64 -23.27 -6.82
N ASP A 131 9.88 -23.09 -7.28
CA ASP A 131 10.74 -24.20 -7.69
C ASP A 131 10.96 -25.20 -6.54
N LEU A 132 11.17 -24.70 -5.32
CA LEU A 132 11.28 -25.54 -4.13
C LEU A 132 9.96 -26.27 -3.80
N ALA A 133 8.82 -25.57 -3.88
CA ALA A 133 7.51 -26.16 -3.61
C ALA A 133 7.12 -27.24 -4.64
N GLU A 134 7.58 -27.13 -5.88
CA GLU A 134 7.38 -28.14 -6.92
C GLU A 134 8.28 -29.36 -6.73
N GLN A 135 9.54 -29.17 -6.32
CA GLN A 135 10.50 -30.26 -6.10
C GLN A 135 10.23 -31.01 -4.80
N GLU A 136 9.88 -30.30 -3.73
CA GLU A 136 9.63 -30.84 -2.40
C GLU A 136 8.34 -30.22 -1.82
N PRO A 137 7.15 -30.73 -2.19
CA PRO A 137 5.87 -30.18 -1.73
C PRO A 137 5.71 -30.13 -0.21
N ASP A 138 6.27 -31.11 0.50
CA ASP A 138 6.29 -31.22 1.97
C ASP A 138 7.56 -30.63 2.60
N GLY A 139 8.39 -29.94 1.82
CA GLY A 139 9.62 -29.30 2.27
C GLY A 139 9.40 -28.00 3.06
N GLU A 140 10.50 -27.37 3.48
CA GLU A 140 10.48 -26.18 4.36
C GLU A 140 10.20 -24.85 3.61
N TRP A 141 9.75 -24.90 2.35
CA TRP A 141 9.50 -23.70 1.53
C TRP A 141 8.47 -22.75 2.17
N ARG A 142 7.52 -23.28 2.95
CA ARG A 142 6.53 -22.49 3.71
C ARG A 142 7.19 -21.67 4.81
N GLU A 143 8.16 -22.24 5.51
CA GLU A 143 8.91 -21.54 6.57
C GLU A 143 9.76 -20.42 5.96
N PHE A 144 10.39 -20.70 4.82
CA PHE A 144 11.15 -19.69 4.08
C PHE A 144 10.26 -18.54 3.59
N LEU A 145 9.07 -18.83 3.03
CA LEU A 145 8.10 -17.80 2.64
C LEU A 145 7.68 -16.94 3.85
N MET A 146 7.39 -17.58 4.97
CA MET A 146 6.96 -16.88 6.20
C MET A 146 8.07 -16.00 6.75
N ASP A 147 9.32 -16.46 6.73
CA ASP A 147 10.49 -15.68 7.13
C ASP A 147 10.68 -14.44 6.22
N GLU A 148 10.55 -14.60 4.90
CA GLU A 148 10.62 -13.48 3.96
C GLU A 148 9.48 -12.47 4.13
N LEU A 149 8.26 -12.93 4.41
CA LEU A 149 7.12 -12.06 4.78
C LEU A 149 7.39 -11.28 6.07
N ASN A 150 7.93 -11.95 7.09
CA ASN A 150 8.26 -11.32 8.37
C ASN A 150 9.34 -10.26 8.22
N LYS A 151 10.45 -10.58 7.53
CA LYS A 151 11.53 -9.63 7.24
C LYS A 151 11.06 -8.42 6.43
N SER A 152 10.20 -8.65 5.44
CA SER A 152 9.73 -7.58 4.55
C SER A 152 8.67 -6.67 5.17
N SER A 153 7.96 -7.10 6.22
CA SER A 153 6.92 -6.32 6.91
C SER A 153 7.38 -4.96 7.46
N ALA A 154 8.67 -4.83 7.76
CA ALA A 154 9.28 -3.59 8.26
C ALA A 154 9.84 -2.69 7.14
N LEU A 155 9.90 -3.18 5.90
CA LEU A 155 10.49 -2.47 4.77
C LEU A 155 9.53 -1.40 4.20
N PRO A 156 10.05 -0.42 3.44
CA PRO A 156 9.22 0.45 2.63
C PRO A 156 8.42 -0.36 1.61
N HIS A 157 7.17 0.03 1.35
CA HIS A 157 6.29 -0.66 0.40
C HIS A 157 6.01 -2.13 0.76
N ALA A 158 6.01 -2.44 2.06
CA ALA A 158 5.80 -3.79 2.59
C ALA A 158 4.54 -4.46 2.06
N THR A 159 3.43 -3.74 1.92
CA THR A 159 2.18 -4.32 1.40
C THR A 159 2.33 -4.74 -0.05
N ALA A 160 3.06 -3.96 -0.85
CA ALA A 160 3.32 -4.31 -2.24
C ALA A 160 4.24 -5.54 -2.37
N ILE A 161 5.23 -5.68 -1.48
CA ILE A 161 6.08 -6.88 -1.39
C ILE A 161 5.27 -8.10 -0.97
N LYS A 162 4.44 -7.97 0.08
CA LYS A 162 3.54 -9.02 0.56
C LYS A 162 2.63 -9.54 -0.54
N HIS A 163 1.98 -8.65 -1.28
CA HIS A 163 1.09 -9.03 -2.37
C HIS A 163 1.79 -9.84 -3.46
N VAL A 164 3.05 -9.52 -3.76
CA VAL A 164 3.84 -10.28 -4.75
C VAL A 164 4.18 -11.66 -4.21
N LEU A 165 4.68 -11.74 -2.96
CA LEU A 165 5.01 -13.00 -2.31
C LEU A 165 3.79 -13.93 -2.10
N THR A 166 2.57 -13.39 -2.19
CA THR A 166 1.31 -14.12 -1.96
C THR A 166 0.37 -14.12 -3.18
N MET A 167 0.84 -13.65 -4.33
CA MET A 167 -0.01 -13.36 -5.51
C MET A 167 -0.72 -14.60 -6.05
N ASP A 168 -0.02 -15.73 -6.01
CA ASP A 168 -0.58 -17.03 -6.34
C ASP A 168 -0.96 -17.71 -5.03
N GLY A 169 -2.26 -17.67 -4.69
CA GLY A 169 -2.83 -18.33 -3.51
C GLY A 169 -2.48 -19.83 -3.37
N PHE A 170 -1.84 -20.40 -4.40
CA PHE A 170 -1.15 -21.69 -4.43
C PHE A 170 -0.27 -21.95 -3.20
N LEU A 171 0.44 -20.93 -2.70
CA LEU A 171 1.36 -21.09 -1.57
C LEU A 171 0.67 -21.02 -0.19
N LEU A 172 -0.51 -20.42 -0.11
CA LEU A 172 -1.19 -20.16 1.17
C LEU A 172 -2.28 -21.17 1.55
N GLY A 173 -2.62 -22.13 0.69
CA GLY A 173 -3.46 -23.27 1.07
C GLY A 173 -4.71 -22.89 1.87
N VAL A 174 -5.46 -21.90 1.37
CA VAL A 174 -6.80 -21.56 1.85
C VAL A 174 -7.83 -22.29 1.01
#